data_AF-A0A455UAI4-F1
#
_entry.id   AF-A0A455UAI4-F1
#
_cell.length_a   1.000
_cell.length_b   1.000
_cell.length_c   1.000
_cell.angle_alpha   90.00
_cell.angle_beta   90.00
_cell.angle_gamma   90.00
#
_symmetry.space_group_name_H-M   'P 1'
#
loop_
_entity.id
_entity.type
_entity.pdbx_description
1 polymer ?
#
loop_
_entity_poly.entity_id
_entity_poly.type
_entity_poly.pdbx_seq_one_letter_code
_entity_poly.pdbx_strand_id
1 'polypeptide(L)'
;MTAEPEFNENDAVVGQTVATFTASDEEDGVLTAGDGDVTFTPGTNDDGYYAFDGENVVLTQDGIDAINAGTELPPVSLTATDSAGLTADDSDTPSYVAQNDGPTIDVTAEPEFNENDAVVGQTVATFTASDEEDGVLTAGAGQVTFTPAATVTAITPSTART
;
A
#
# COMPACT_ATOMS: atom_id res chain seq x y z
N MET A 1 0.20 -24.74 -10.98
CA MET A 1 -0.47 -23.46 -10.67
C MET A 1 -0.30 -22.53 -11.86
N THR A 2 -1.16 -21.52 -12.02
CA THR A 2 -1.03 -20.51 -13.08
C THR A 2 -1.46 -19.15 -12.55
N ALA A 3 -0.57 -18.16 -12.60
CA ALA A 3 -0.91 -16.77 -12.35
C ALA A 3 -1.87 -16.22 -13.43
N GLU A 4 -2.81 -15.40 -12.98
CA GLU A 4 -3.71 -14.64 -13.86
C GLU A 4 -2.97 -13.47 -14.54
N PRO A 5 -3.54 -12.89 -15.62
CA PRO A 5 -2.93 -11.76 -16.30
C PRO A 5 -2.69 -10.57 -15.37
N GLU A 6 -1.71 -9.77 -15.74
CA GLU A 6 -1.32 -8.55 -15.04
C GLU A 6 -2.52 -7.61 -14.83
N PHE A 7 -2.67 -7.11 -13.60
CA PHE A 7 -3.70 -6.12 -13.22
C PHE A 7 -3.06 -4.78 -12.81
N ASN A 8 -3.85 -3.71 -12.78
CA ASN A 8 -3.41 -2.41 -12.29
C ASN A 8 -3.76 -2.28 -10.80
N GLU A 9 -2.84 -1.84 -9.94
CA GLU A 9 -3.09 -1.71 -8.51
C GLU A 9 -4.30 -0.80 -8.19
N ASN A 10 -4.47 0.29 -8.95
CA ASN A 10 -5.54 1.26 -8.77
C ASN A 10 -6.92 0.71 -9.19
N ASP A 11 -6.93 -0.40 -9.93
CA ASP A 11 -8.14 -1.12 -10.33
C ASP A 11 -8.35 -2.40 -9.51
N ALA A 12 -7.46 -2.71 -8.55
CA ALA A 12 -7.55 -3.92 -7.74
C ALA A 12 -8.80 -3.89 -6.84
N VAL A 13 -9.48 -5.03 -6.75
CA VAL A 13 -10.71 -5.18 -5.96
C VAL A 13 -10.68 -6.47 -5.16
N VAL A 14 -11.37 -6.48 -4.01
CA VAL A 14 -11.46 -7.68 -3.17
C VAL A 14 -12.12 -8.79 -3.97
N GLY A 15 -11.54 -9.99 -3.93
CA GLY A 15 -12.00 -11.12 -4.73
C GLY A 15 -11.45 -11.17 -6.16
N GLN A 16 -10.55 -10.25 -6.54
CA GLN A 16 -9.83 -10.33 -7.80
C GLN A 16 -9.00 -11.61 -7.87
N THR A 17 -9.25 -12.48 -8.83
CA THR A 17 -8.44 -13.67 -9.07
C THR A 17 -7.04 -13.29 -9.52
N VAL A 18 -6.04 -13.85 -8.85
CA VAL A 18 -4.61 -13.64 -9.13
C VAL A 18 -3.88 -14.92 -9.50
N ALA A 19 -4.43 -16.08 -9.16
CA ALA A 19 -3.95 -17.37 -9.63
C ALA A 19 -5.07 -18.42 -9.65
N THR A 20 -4.86 -19.48 -10.43
CA THR A 20 -5.67 -20.69 -10.42
C THR A 20 -4.78 -21.91 -10.19
N PHE A 21 -5.35 -22.98 -9.63
CA PHE A 21 -4.62 -24.22 -9.41
C PHE A 21 -5.45 -25.46 -9.75
N THR A 22 -4.73 -26.56 -9.93
CA THR A 22 -5.29 -27.91 -10.03
C THR A 22 -4.38 -28.83 -9.25
N ALA A 23 -4.94 -29.73 -8.45
CA ALA A 23 -4.20 -30.76 -7.74
C ALA A 23 -4.91 -32.10 -7.90
N SER A 24 -4.13 -33.16 -8.05
CA SER A 24 -4.65 -34.51 -8.17
C SER A 24 -3.64 -35.54 -7.73
N ASP A 25 -4.15 -36.66 -7.23
CA ASP A 25 -3.40 -37.86 -6.91
C ASP A 25 -4.03 -39.10 -7.59
N GLU A 26 -3.23 -40.12 -7.90
CA GLU A 26 -3.71 -41.32 -8.61
C GLU A 26 -4.71 -42.15 -7.78
N GLU A 27 -4.56 -42.15 -6.45
CA GLU A 27 -5.41 -42.89 -5.52
C GLU A 27 -6.61 -42.07 -5.03
N ASP A 28 -6.45 -40.76 -4.85
CA ASP A 28 -7.50 -39.89 -4.29
C ASP A 28 -8.30 -39.11 -5.36
N GLY A 29 -7.79 -39.00 -6.58
CA GLY A 29 -8.41 -38.23 -7.64
C GLY A 29 -8.12 -36.73 -7.51
N VAL A 30 -9.13 -35.87 -7.61
CA VAL A 30 -8.94 -34.41 -7.55
C VAL A 30 -8.87 -33.96 -6.09
N LEU A 31 -7.83 -33.19 -5.76
CA LEU A 31 -7.63 -32.60 -4.44
C LEU A 31 -8.10 -31.14 -4.48
N THR A 32 -8.89 -30.71 -3.48
CA THR A 32 -9.50 -29.37 -3.47
C THR A 32 -9.15 -28.57 -2.22
N ALA A 33 -9.21 -27.24 -2.31
CA ALA A 33 -9.11 -26.38 -1.14
C ALA A 33 -10.36 -26.49 -0.23
N GLY A 34 -11.53 -26.77 -0.83
CA GLY A 34 -12.79 -26.92 -0.09
C GLY A 34 -12.82 -28.13 0.85
N ASP A 35 -12.14 -29.22 0.44
CA ASP A 35 -12.00 -30.44 1.25
C ASP A 35 -10.80 -30.37 2.22
N GLY A 36 -9.96 -29.34 2.09
CA GLY A 36 -8.78 -29.11 2.93
C GLY A 36 -7.53 -29.85 2.46
N ASP A 37 -7.56 -30.47 1.28
CA ASP A 37 -6.42 -31.18 0.70
C ASP A 37 -5.37 -30.20 0.18
N VAL A 38 -5.80 -29.02 -0.27
CA VAL A 38 -4.91 -27.94 -0.73
C VAL A 38 -4.97 -26.76 0.23
N THR A 39 -3.82 -26.35 0.77
CA THR A 39 -3.70 -25.22 1.69
C THR A 39 -2.62 -24.25 1.21
N PHE A 40 -2.64 -23.02 1.71
CA PHE A 40 -1.44 -22.18 1.62
C PHE A 40 -0.29 -22.88 2.36
N THR A 41 0.91 -22.86 1.77
CA THR A 41 2.10 -23.40 2.41
C THR A 41 2.33 -22.65 3.74
N PRO A 42 2.60 -23.34 4.86
CA PRO A 42 2.75 -22.69 6.16
C PRO A 42 3.76 -21.53 6.14
N GLY A 43 3.37 -20.36 6.66
CA GLY A 43 4.22 -19.18 6.74
C GLY A 43 4.28 -18.32 5.46
N THR A 44 3.57 -18.70 4.40
CA THR A 44 3.62 -17.97 3.11
C THR A 44 2.48 -16.99 2.88
N ASN A 45 1.44 -17.05 3.71
CA ASN A 45 0.27 -16.16 3.65
C ASN A 45 -0.19 -15.74 5.05
N ASP A 46 0.76 -15.59 6.00
CA ASP A 46 0.45 -15.22 7.39
C ASP A 46 -0.14 -13.79 7.50
N ASP A 47 0.25 -12.91 6.58
CA ASP A 47 -0.28 -11.55 6.45
C ASP A 47 -1.69 -11.50 5.82
N GLY A 48 -2.17 -12.62 5.27
CA GLY A 48 -3.54 -12.75 4.78
C GLY A 48 -3.83 -12.05 3.44
N TYR A 49 -2.83 -11.80 2.60
CA TYR A 49 -3.01 -11.15 1.28
C TYR A 49 -3.90 -11.94 0.31
N TYR A 50 -3.97 -13.25 0.50
CA TYR A 50 -4.69 -14.16 -0.40
C TYR A 50 -5.77 -14.96 0.32
N ALA A 51 -6.82 -15.31 -0.42
CA ALA A 51 -7.86 -16.25 0.01
C ALA A 51 -8.21 -17.24 -1.11
N PHE A 52 -8.79 -18.38 -0.75
CA PHE A 52 -9.36 -19.31 -1.73
C PHE A 52 -10.79 -18.90 -2.10
N ASP A 53 -11.11 -18.99 -3.39
CA ASP A 53 -12.47 -18.96 -3.94
C ASP A 53 -12.65 -20.16 -4.88
N GLY A 54 -12.95 -21.33 -4.29
CA GLY A 54 -12.84 -22.62 -4.98
C GLY A 54 -11.38 -22.92 -5.33
N GLU A 55 -11.13 -23.26 -6.60
CA GLU A 55 -9.79 -23.51 -7.16
C GLU A 55 -9.07 -22.22 -7.64
N ASN A 56 -9.65 -21.06 -7.32
CA ASN A 56 -9.03 -19.75 -7.54
C ASN A 56 -8.37 -19.26 -6.26
N VAL A 57 -7.30 -18.50 -6.42
CA VAL A 57 -6.70 -17.68 -5.37
C VAL A 57 -7.01 -16.22 -5.69
N VAL A 58 -7.61 -15.52 -4.73
CA VAL A 58 -8.09 -14.14 -4.88
C VAL A 58 -7.42 -13.20 -3.89
N LEU A 59 -7.34 -11.91 -4.25
CA LEU A 59 -6.87 -10.86 -3.35
C LEU A 59 -7.88 -10.58 -2.23
N THR A 60 -7.35 -10.40 -1.03
CA THR A 60 -8.09 -9.89 0.12
C THR A 60 -7.98 -8.36 0.21
N GLN A 61 -8.64 -7.76 1.19
CA GLN A 61 -8.44 -6.34 1.48
C GLN A 61 -7.00 -6.05 1.91
N ASP A 62 -6.40 -6.91 2.75
CA ASP A 62 -5.02 -6.72 3.21
C ASP A 62 -4.03 -6.78 2.04
N GLY A 63 -4.28 -7.63 1.04
CA GLY A 63 -3.47 -7.68 -0.18
C GLY A 63 -3.57 -6.42 -1.02
N ILE A 64 -4.75 -5.80 -1.09
CA ILE A 64 -4.98 -4.53 -1.78
C ILE A 64 -4.32 -3.38 -1.04
N ASP A 65 -4.47 -3.33 0.28
CA ASP A 65 -3.85 -2.32 1.12
C ASP A 65 -2.32 -2.40 1.04
N ALA A 66 -1.76 -3.61 0.89
CA ALA A 66 -0.33 -3.81 0.70
C ALA A 66 0.17 -3.19 -0.62
N ILE A 67 -0.43 -3.53 -1.76
CA ILE A 67 0.00 -2.98 -3.06
C ILE A 67 -0.20 -1.46 -3.14
N ASN A 68 -1.31 -0.94 -2.59
CA ASN A 68 -1.57 0.50 -2.51
C ASN A 68 -0.65 1.23 -1.52
N ALA A 69 0.11 0.50 -0.71
CA ALA A 69 1.16 1.04 0.15
C ALA A 69 2.57 0.79 -0.43
N GLY A 70 2.66 0.48 -1.73
CA GLY A 70 3.91 0.16 -2.41
C GLY A 70 4.57 -1.15 -1.97
N THR A 71 3.87 -2.01 -1.24
CA THR A 71 4.40 -3.30 -0.79
C THR A 71 4.28 -4.34 -1.90
N GLU A 72 5.41 -4.98 -2.23
CA GLU A 72 5.43 -6.09 -3.19
C GLU A 72 4.75 -7.33 -2.59
N LEU A 73 3.80 -7.90 -3.35
CA LEU A 73 3.11 -9.11 -2.94
C LEU A 73 4.04 -10.33 -2.95
N PRO A 74 4.01 -11.20 -1.92
CA PRO A 74 4.78 -12.44 -1.92
C PRO A 74 4.18 -13.45 -2.93
N PRO A 75 4.95 -14.47 -3.34
CA PRO A 75 4.40 -15.55 -4.17
C PRO A 75 3.24 -16.25 -3.47
N VAL A 76 2.23 -16.63 -4.25
CA VAL A 76 1.20 -17.57 -3.78
C VAL A 76 1.85 -18.96 -3.78
N SER A 77 2.01 -19.55 -2.59
CA SER A 77 2.57 -20.89 -2.40
C SER A 77 1.52 -21.82 -1.81
N LEU A 78 1.29 -22.95 -2.47
CA LEU A 78 0.29 -23.94 -2.09
C LEU A 78 0.94 -25.29 -1.80
N THR A 79 0.38 -26.00 -0.83
CA THR A 79 0.72 -27.38 -0.48
C THR A 79 -0.52 -28.24 -0.66
N ALA A 80 -0.43 -29.26 -1.52
CA ALA A 80 -1.43 -30.31 -1.65
C ALA A 80 -1.03 -31.52 -0.78
N THR A 81 -1.99 -32.12 -0.08
CA THR A 81 -1.80 -33.28 0.80
C THR A 81 -2.77 -34.38 0.41
N ASP A 82 -2.27 -35.60 0.17
CA ASP A 82 -3.09 -36.77 -0.12
C ASP A 82 -3.67 -37.40 1.16
N SER A 83 -4.56 -38.39 1.03
CA SER A 83 -5.18 -39.09 2.16
C SER A 83 -4.21 -39.94 2.97
N ALA A 84 -3.03 -40.24 2.44
CA ALA A 84 -1.93 -40.91 3.12
C ALA A 84 -0.97 -39.94 3.84
N GLY A 85 -1.17 -38.63 3.68
CA GLY A 85 -0.36 -37.56 4.26
C GLY A 85 0.92 -37.23 3.49
N LEU A 86 1.07 -37.67 2.24
CA LEU A 86 2.14 -37.21 1.35
C LEU A 86 1.79 -35.84 0.79
N THR A 87 2.82 -35.05 0.50
CA THR A 87 2.65 -33.65 0.10
C THR A 87 3.37 -33.34 -1.19
N ALA A 88 2.81 -32.37 -1.92
CA ALA A 88 3.45 -31.72 -3.06
C ALA A 88 3.21 -30.20 -2.95
N ASP A 89 4.21 -29.42 -3.37
CA ASP A 89 4.17 -27.97 -3.29
C ASP A 89 4.31 -27.36 -4.70
N ASP A 90 3.61 -26.25 -4.93
CA ASP A 90 3.74 -25.43 -6.13
C ASP A 90 3.52 -23.96 -5.78
N SER A 91 4.14 -23.06 -6.53
CA SER A 91 4.05 -21.62 -6.27
C SER A 91 4.12 -20.81 -7.55
N ASP A 92 3.42 -19.68 -7.58
CA ASP A 92 3.50 -18.68 -8.64
C ASP A 92 3.38 -17.26 -8.05
N THR A 93 3.91 -16.28 -8.74
CA THR A 93 3.89 -14.88 -8.28
C THR A 93 2.91 -14.06 -9.11
N PRO A 94 1.88 -13.44 -8.50
CA PRO A 94 1.03 -12.49 -9.20
C PRO A 94 1.84 -11.32 -9.78
N SER A 95 1.52 -10.91 -11.01
CA SER A 95 2.09 -9.69 -11.62
C SER A 95 1.07 -8.57 -11.57
N TYR A 96 1.51 -7.36 -11.24
CA TYR A 96 0.69 -6.16 -11.32
C TYR A 96 1.52 -4.96 -11.76
N VAL A 97 0.86 -3.98 -12.38
CA VAL A 97 1.45 -2.69 -12.72
C VAL A 97 1.29 -1.77 -11.53
N ALA A 98 2.39 -1.57 -10.80
CA ALA A 98 2.48 -0.52 -9.81
C ALA A 98 2.28 0.86 -10.46
N GLN A 99 1.47 1.70 -9.85
CA GLN A 99 1.39 3.12 -10.16
C GLN A 99 2.18 3.88 -9.09
N ASN A 100 2.55 5.11 -9.43
CA ASN A 100 3.09 6.03 -8.44
C ASN A 100 1.97 7.01 -8.17
N ASP A 101 1.44 7.00 -6.96
CA ASP A 101 0.41 7.94 -6.56
C ASP A 101 1.03 9.31 -6.27
N GLY A 102 0.16 10.29 -6.04
CA GLY A 102 0.60 11.65 -5.75
C GLY A 102 0.78 11.84 -4.25
N PRO A 103 1.80 12.59 -3.79
CA PRO A 103 1.99 12.80 -2.37
C PRO A 103 0.84 13.60 -1.76
N THR A 104 0.56 13.31 -0.49
CA THR A 104 -0.35 14.07 0.36
C THR A 104 0.42 15.06 1.24
N ILE A 105 -0.19 16.22 1.50
CA ILE A 105 0.37 17.23 2.41
C ILE A 105 -0.74 17.85 3.26
N ASP A 106 -0.49 17.93 4.56
CA ASP A 106 -1.34 18.61 5.53
C ASP A 106 -0.55 19.72 6.21
N VAL A 107 -1.16 20.90 6.36
CA VAL A 107 -0.55 22.07 7.00
C VAL A 107 -1.44 22.52 8.14
N THR A 108 -0.90 22.51 9.34
CA THR A 108 -1.59 22.93 10.55
C THR A 108 -0.99 24.25 11.05
N ALA A 109 -1.78 25.31 11.04
CA ALA A 109 -1.38 26.60 11.62
C ALA A 109 -1.47 26.56 13.16
N GLU A 110 -0.64 27.37 13.83
CA GLU A 110 -0.83 27.65 15.25
C GLU A 110 -2.20 28.34 15.47
N PRO A 111 -2.94 27.96 16.52
CA PRO A 111 -4.34 28.38 16.70
C PRO A 111 -4.48 29.89 16.94
N GLU A 112 -3.48 30.51 17.57
CA GLU A 112 -3.45 31.95 17.83
C GLU A 112 -2.03 32.48 17.61
N PHE A 113 -1.95 33.68 17.02
CA PHE A 113 -0.71 34.41 16.82
C PHE A 113 -0.95 35.88 17.20
N ASN A 114 -0.21 36.38 18.20
CA ASN A 114 -0.22 37.80 18.56
C ASN A 114 0.99 38.51 17.94
N GLU A 115 0.74 39.49 17.07
CA GLU A 115 1.79 40.26 16.41
C GLU A 115 2.70 41.01 17.38
N ASN A 116 2.18 41.38 18.56
CA ASN A 116 2.95 42.15 19.54
C ASN A 116 3.92 41.29 20.35
N ASP A 117 3.71 39.96 20.36
CA ASP A 117 4.55 38.99 21.06
C ASP A 117 5.43 38.19 20.09
N ALA A 118 5.37 38.49 18.79
CA ALA A 118 6.08 37.76 17.76
C ALA A 118 7.60 37.87 17.94
N VAL A 119 8.27 36.72 17.95
CA VAL A 119 9.74 36.62 18.02
C VAL A 119 10.31 35.94 16.79
N VAL A 120 11.55 36.29 16.42
CA VAL A 120 12.26 35.63 15.32
C VAL A 120 12.41 34.14 15.65
N GLY A 121 12.07 33.29 14.68
CA GLY A 121 12.08 31.83 14.86
C GLY A 121 10.83 31.25 15.52
N GLN A 122 9.79 32.07 15.76
CA GLN A 122 8.48 31.59 16.18
C GLN A 122 7.90 30.66 15.12
N THR A 123 7.57 29.42 15.50
CA THR A 123 6.77 28.52 14.67
C THR A 123 5.35 29.07 14.60
N VAL A 124 4.82 29.19 13.37
CA VAL A 124 3.46 29.66 13.09
C VAL A 124 2.59 28.60 12.42
N ALA A 125 3.22 27.55 11.91
CA ALA A 125 2.57 26.38 11.33
C ALA A 125 3.54 25.21 11.32
N THR A 126 3.00 24.02 11.29
CA THR A 126 3.68 22.76 11.00
C THR A 126 3.06 22.12 9.76
N PHE A 127 3.76 21.16 9.17
CA PHE A 127 3.20 20.36 8.08
C PHE A 127 3.65 18.91 8.22
N THR A 128 2.87 18.02 7.64
CA THR A 128 3.24 16.63 7.34
C THR A 128 3.05 16.40 5.86
N ALA A 129 4.01 15.75 5.21
CA ALA A 129 3.89 15.32 3.84
C ALA A 129 4.33 13.87 3.73
N SER A 130 3.60 13.09 2.95
CA SER A 130 3.89 11.68 2.74
C SER A 130 3.41 11.24 1.38
N ASP A 131 4.00 10.16 0.91
CA ASP A 131 3.64 9.44 -0.29
C ASP A 131 3.65 7.96 0.09
N GLU A 132 2.69 7.19 -0.40
CA GLU A 132 2.51 5.79 -0.06
C GLU A 132 3.75 4.96 -0.46
N GLU A 133 4.39 5.30 -1.59
CA GLU A 133 5.59 4.62 -2.10
C GLU A 133 6.90 5.14 -1.48
N ASP A 134 7.01 6.45 -1.25
CA ASP A 134 8.24 7.10 -0.76
C ASP A 134 8.27 7.36 0.76
N GLY A 135 7.15 7.17 1.46
CA GLY A 135 6.99 7.43 2.88
C GLY A 135 6.99 8.92 3.23
N VAL A 136 7.59 9.29 4.37
CA VAL A 136 7.57 10.68 4.88
C VAL A 136 8.50 11.58 4.05
N LEU A 137 7.92 12.66 3.51
CA LEU A 137 8.64 13.66 2.72
C LEU A 137 9.07 14.84 3.60
N THR A 138 10.31 15.29 3.46
CA THR A 138 10.85 16.37 4.29
C THR A 138 11.40 17.55 3.50
N ALA A 139 11.30 18.75 4.07
CA ALA A 139 11.94 19.93 3.52
C ALA A 139 13.47 19.85 3.60
N GLY A 140 14.02 19.20 4.64
CA GLY A 140 15.46 19.01 4.81
C GLY A 140 16.10 18.16 3.70
N ALA A 141 15.36 17.22 3.14
CA ALA A 141 15.76 16.43 1.98
C ALA A 141 15.44 17.11 0.63
N GLY A 142 14.83 18.31 0.64
CA GLY A 142 14.43 19.02 -0.58
C GLY A 142 13.20 18.44 -1.29
N GLN A 143 12.52 17.47 -0.70
CA GLN A 143 11.29 16.86 -1.24
C GLN A 143 10.09 17.78 -1.09
N VAL A 144 10.07 18.58 -0.02
CA VAL A 144 9.08 19.63 0.20
C VAL A 144 9.74 20.99 -0.03
N THR A 145 9.17 21.80 -0.93
CA THR A 145 9.68 23.14 -1.22
C THR A 145 8.68 24.21 -0.80
N PHE A 146 9.18 25.23 -0.11
CA PHE A 146 8.39 26.40 0.23
C PHE A 146 8.63 27.49 -0.81
N THR A 147 7.58 27.91 -1.51
CA THR A 147 7.63 29.06 -2.40
C THR A 147 6.96 30.25 -1.71
N PRO A 148 7.73 31.22 -1.19
CA PRO A 148 7.12 32.42 -0.62
C PRO A 148 6.41 33.21 -1.73
N ALA A 149 5.16 33.62 -1.48
CA ALA A 149 4.48 34.57 -2.35
C ALA A 149 5.26 35.90 -2.38
N ALA A 150 5.31 36.53 -3.55
CA ALA A 150 6.11 37.75 -3.79
C ALA A 150 5.88 38.81 -2.70
N THR A 151 6.98 39.47 -2.33
CA THR A 151 7.15 40.37 -1.18
C THR A 151 5.98 41.34 -0.98
N VAL A 152 5.38 41.32 0.23
CA VAL A 152 4.50 42.40 0.70
C VAL A 152 5.32 43.70 0.69
N THR A 153 5.01 44.61 -0.23
CA THR A 153 5.64 45.93 -0.26
C THR A 153 5.15 46.71 0.95
N ALA A 154 6.05 47.03 1.88
CA ALA A 154 5.73 47.83 3.05
C ALA A 154 5.10 49.16 2.62
N ILE A 155 3.86 49.40 3.07
CA ILE A 155 3.27 50.74 3.06
C ILE A 155 4.07 51.62 4.02
N THR A 156 4.65 52.69 3.51
CA THR A 156 5.40 53.68 4.31
C THR A 156 4.48 54.25 5.40
N PRO A 157 4.94 54.35 6.66
CA PRO A 157 4.15 54.96 7.73
C PRO A 157 3.87 56.42 7.38
N SER A 158 2.58 56.78 7.37
CA SER A 158 2.15 58.17 7.24
C SER A 158 2.69 58.96 8.43
N THR A 159 3.50 59.98 8.16
CA THR A 159 4.00 60.88 9.20
C THR A 159 2.81 61.61 9.80
N ALA A 160 2.47 61.30 11.06
CA ALA A 160 1.48 62.07 11.79
C ALA A 160 1.93 63.53 11.84
N ARG A 161 1.09 64.42 11.29
CA ARG A 161 1.26 65.89 11.38
C ARG A 161 1.25 66.31 12.85
N THR A 162 2.15 67.23 13.17
CA THR A 162 2.39 67.88 14.47
C THR A 162 1.16 68.50 15.11
#